data_AF-A0A2D5Z9M2-F1
#
_entry.id   AF-A0A2D5Z9M2-F1
#
_cell.length_a   1.000
_cell.length_b   1.000
_cell.length_c   1.000
_cell.angle_alpha   90.00
_cell.angle_beta   90.00
_cell.angle_gamma   90.00
#
_symmetry.space_group_name_H-M   'P 1'
#
loop_
_entity.id
_entity.type
_entity.pdbx_description
1 polymer ?
#
loop_
_entity_poly.entity_id
_entity_poly.type
_entity_poly.pdbx_seq_one_letter_code
_entity_poly.pdbx_strand_id
1 'polypeptide(L)'
;MKMVFALILLVMIALGVVYFANTASFDPTATGQAAKDAIRTGMSWQEVIAATQAPSKFSVNILYNDGGIEVVNQGQLQKFDEQQLSQGLESGAIELGFVFEYRYSEKVSFAVDFDEQGNVAEVRDLMTMTKLLGD
;
A
#
# COMPACT_ATOMS: atom_id res chain seq x y z
N MET A 1 -14.30 -16.86 21.97
CA MET A 1 -13.52 -15.89 21.17
C MET A 1 -12.86 -16.55 19.94
N LYS A 2 -13.59 -17.41 19.20
CA LYS A 2 -13.08 -18.16 18.02
C LYS A 2 -13.85 -17.87 16.72
N MET A 3 -14.91 -17.06 16.80
CA MET A 3 -15.82 -16.81 15.67
C MET A 3 -15.50 -15.52 14.87
N VAL A 4 -14.60 -14.67 15.35
CA VAL A 4 -14.25 -13.42 14.63
C VAL A 4 -13.24 -13.67 13.51
N PHE A 5 -12.35 -14.65 13.66
CA PHE A 5 -11.37 -15.02 12.63
C PHE A 5 -11.98 -15.69 11.40
N ALA A 6 -13.13 -16.37 11.54
CA ALA A 6 -13.78 -17.05 10.42
C ALA A 6 -14.44 -16.06 9.43
N LEU A 7 -14.83 -14.88 9.90
CA LEU A 7 -15.50 -13.87 9.07
C LEU A 7 -14.51 -13.10 8.18
N ILE A 8 -13.29 -12.83 8.67
CA ILE A 8 -12.23 -12.17 7.88
C ILE A 8 -11.73 -13.10 6.77
N LEU A 9 -11.61 -14.40 7.06
CA LEU A 9 -11.19 -15.39 6.06
C LEU A 9 -12.23 -15.56 4.93
N LEU A 10 -13.53 -15.47 5.25
CA LEU A 10 -14.62 -15.59 4.27
C LEU A 10 -14.70 -14.38 3.31
N VAL A 11 -14.40 -13.18 3.79
CA VAL A 11 -14.33 -11.98 2.92
C VAL A 11 -13.13 -12.05 1.98
N MET A 12 -11.98 -12.57 2.45
CA MET A 12 -10.78 -12.76 1.63
C MET A 12 -10.97 -13.84 0.56
N ILE A 13 -11.70 -14.91 0.86
CA ILE A 13 -12.03 -15.95 -0.13
C ILE A 13 -13.06 -15.42 -1.14
N ALA A 14 -14.03 -14.60 -0.73
CA ALA A 14 -14.97 -13.98 -1.66
C ALA A 14 -14.27 -13.02 -2.65
N LEU A 15 -13.27 -12.26 -2.20
CA LEU A 15 -12.48 -11.39 -3.09
C LEU A 15 -11.50 -12.20 -3.97
N GLY A 16 -10.87 -13.24 -3.43
CA GLY A 16 -9.94 -14.09 -4.18
C GLY A 16 -10.61 -14.98 -5.24
N VAL A 17 -11.85 -15.44 -5.02
CA VAL A 17 -12.56 -16.33 -5.96
C VAL A 17 -13.17 -15.55 -7.14
N VAL A 18 -13.54 -14.28 -6.97
CA VAL A 18 -13.98 -13.43 -8.10
C VAL A 18 -12.82 -13.17 -9.08
N TYR A 19 -11.57 -13.27 -8.61
CA TYR A 19 -10.38 -12.99 -9.41
C TYR A 19 -10.02 -14.09 -10.44
N PHE A 20 -10.54 -15.31 -10.28
CA PHE A 20 -10.23 -16.44 -11.17
C PHE A 20 -11.37 -16.84 -12.12
N ALA A 21 -12.53 -16.18 -12.05
CA ALA A 21 -13.71 -16.56 -12.82
C ALA A 21 -13.91 -15.82 -14.15
N ASN A 22 -13.04 -14.87 -14.53
CA ASN A 22 -13.20 -14.15 -15.80
C ASN A 22 -11.85 -13.82 -16.47
N THR A 23 -11.30 -14.77 -17.21
CA THR A 23 -10.14 -14.61 -18.09
C THR A 23 -10.45 -13.83 -19.38
N ALA A 24 -11.37 -12.87 -19.32
CA ALA A 24 -11.68 -11.95 -20.41
C ALA A 24 -11.16 -10.55 -20.03
N SER A 25 -10.00 -10.19 -20.60
CA SER A 25 -9.24 -8.93 -20.41
C SER A 25 -8.87 -8.58 -18.97
N PHE A 26 -7.58 -8.73 -18.63
CA PHE A 26 -7.01 -8.06 -17.46
C PHE A 26 -7.13 -6.54 -17.67
N ASP A 27 -8.05 -5.89 -16.95
CA ASP A 27 -8.15 -4.44 -16.90
C ASP A 27 -7.36 -3.93 -15.68
N PRO A 28 -6.12 -3.45 -15.87
CA PRO A 28 -5.30 -2.96 -14.77
C PRO A 28 -5.93 -1.75 -14.05
N THR A 29 -6.76 -0.96 -14.73
CA THR A 29 -7.41 0.20 -14.12
C THR A 29 -8.50 -0.24 -13.16
N ALA A 30 -9.39 -1.15 -13.57
CA ALA A 30 -10.43 -1.69 -12.71
C ALA A 30 -9.83 -2.46 -11.52
N THR A 31 -8.80 -3.27 -11.77
CA THR A 31 -8.03 -3.95 -10.71
C THR A 31 -7.43 -2.95 -9.73
N GLY A 32 -6.74 -1.93 -10.22
CA GLY A 32 -6.08 -0.94 -9.37
C GLY A 32 -7.06 -0.13 -8.52
N GLN A 33 -8.23 0.20 -9.09
CA GLN A 33 -9.26 0.93 -8.36
C GLN A 33 -9.88 0.05 -7.26
N ALA A 34 -10.21 -1.21 -7.57
CA ALA A 34 -10.72 -2.15 -6.58
C ALA A 34 -9.71 -2.41 -5.44
N ALA A 35 -8.42 -2.54 -5.80
CA ALA A 35 -7.33 -2.65 -4.84
C ALA A 35 -7.26 -1.42 -3.91
N LYS A 36 -7.33 -0.21 -4.47
CA LYS A 36 -7.34 1.04 -3.70
C LYS A 36 -8.56 1.13 -2.76
N ASP A 37 -9.75 0.82 -3.27
CA ASP A 37 -11.01 0.90 -2.50
C ASP A 37 -11.10 -0.13 -1.36
N ALA A 38 -10.31 -1.21 -1.46
CA ALA A 38 -10.22 -2.22 -0.42
C ALA A 38 -9.35 -1.78 0.78
N ILE A 39 -8.47 -0.80 0.61
CA ILE A 39 -7.54 -0.33 1.64
C ILE A 39 -8.24 0.67 2.56
N ARG A 40 -8.05 0.51 3.86
CA ARG A 40 -8.61 1.39 4.90
C ARG A 40 -7.54 1.75 5.92
N THR A 41 -7.66 2.93 6.51
CA THR A 41 -6.85 3.34 7.66
C THR A 41 -6.90 2.29 8.77
N GLY A 42 -5.76 1.98 9.37
CA GLY A 42 -5.59 0.97 10.41
C GLY A 42 -5.39 -0.46 9.91
N MET A 43 -5.49 -0.74 8.61
CA MET A 43 -5.11 -2.05 8.07
C MET A 43 -3.61 -2.28 8.22
N SER A 44 -3.18 -3.51 8.50
CA SER A 44 -1.74 -3.83 8.51
C SER A 44 -1.18 -3.89 7.09
N TRP A 45 0.13 -3.67 6.95
CA TRP A 45 0.81 -3.83 5.66
C TRP A 45 0.65 -5.24 5.05
N GLN A 46 0.52 -6.29 5.88
CA GLN A 46 0.22 -7.64 5.38
C GLN A 46 -1.20 -7.73 4.80
N GLU A 47 -2.18 -7.09 5.44
CA GLU A 47 -3.56 -7.05 4.92
C GLU A 47 -3.63 -6.26 3.60
N VAL A 48 -2.86 -5.18 3.47
CA VAL A 48 -2.73 -4.42 2.22
C VAL A 48 -2.12 -5.28 1.12
N ILE A 49 -1.04 -6.01 1.40
CA ILE A 49 -0.43 -6.94 0.43
C ILE A 49 -1.40 -8.05 0.03
N ALA A 50 -2.20 -8.56 0.97
CA ALA A 50 -3.22 -9.58 0.66
C ALA A 50 -4.32 -9.04 -0.27
N ALA A 51 -4.70 -7.76 -0.13
CA ALA A 51 -5.71 -7.11 -0.96
C ALA A 51 -5.20 -6.66 -2.35
N THR A 52 -3.90 -6.36 -2.48
CA THR A 52 -3.33 -5.68 -3.66
C THR A 52 -2.23 -6.45 -4.39
N GLN A 53 -1.58 -7.40 -3.72
CA GLN A 53 -0.25 -7.98 -3.98
C GLN A 53 0.92 -7.13 -3.42
N ALA A 54 2.10 -7.76 -3.32
CA ALA A 54 3.30 -7.07 -2.87
C ALA A 54 3.68 -5.93 -3.83
N PRO A 55 4.03 -4.74 -3.33
CA PRO A 55 4.47 -3.66 -4.20
C PRO A 55 5.82 -4.03 -4.83
N SER A 56 6.14 -3.43 -5.98
CA SER A 56 7.46 -3.61 -6.58
C SER A 56 8.57 -2.92 -5.77
N LYS A 57 8.21 -1.80 -5.12
CA LYS A 57 9.12 -0.91 -4.39
C LYS A 57 8.40 -0.28 -3.19
N PHE A 58 9.19 0.10 -2.19
CA PHE A 58 8.74 0.91 -1.05
C PHE A 58 9.79 1.94 -0.68
N SER A 59 9.41 2.96 0.09
CA SER A 59 10.33 3.94 0.69
C SER A 59 10.08 4.02 2.19
N VAL A 60 11.12 4.27 2.97
CA VAL A 60 11.01 4.55 4.41
C VAL A 60 11.02 6.06 4.59
N ASN A 61 10.15 6.59 5.45
CA ASN A 61 10.10 8.01 5.74
C ASN A 61 11.32 8.44 6.56
N ILE A 62 11.83 9.64 6.27
CA ILE A 62 13.04 10.18 6.88
C ILE A 62 12.81 11.62 7.31
N LEU A 63 13.42 12.00 8.43
CA LEU A 63 13.39 13.35 8.96
C LEU A 63 14.51 14.19 8.33
N TYR A 64 14.14 15.31 7.72
CA TYR A 64 15.07 16.33 7.25
C TYR A 64 14.98 17.58 8.14
N ASN A 65 16.14 18.19 8.39
CA ASN A 65 16.20 19.54 8.95
C ASN A 65 16.46 20.52 7.81
N ASP A 66 15.45 21.32 7.48
CA ASP A 66 15.56 22.42 6.51
C ASP A 66 15.43 23.76 7.24
N GLY A 67 16.56 24.44 7.44
CA GLY A 67 16.57 25.77 8.05
C GLY A 67 16.01 25.82 9.49
N GLY A 68 16.10 24.72 10.25
CA GLY A 68 15.55 24.62 11.60
C GLY A 68 14.12 24.10 11.69
N ILE A 69 13.51 23.72 10.56
CA ILE A 69 12.21 23.05 10.51
C ILE A 69 12.43 21.57 10.22
N GLU A 70 11.86 20.72 11.08
CA GLU A 70 11.82 19.29 10.87
C GLU A 70 10.71 18.93 9.88
N VAL A 71 11.08 18.28 8.77
CA VAL A 71 10.17 17.85 7.70
C VAL A 71 10.32 16.36 7.48
N VAL A 72 9.20 15.63 7.53
CA VAL A 72 9.17 14.21 7.15
C VAL A 72 9.00 14.13 5.64
N ASN A 73 9.94 13.48 4.97
CA ASN A 73 9.88 13.18 3.55
C ASN A 73 10.04 11.69 3.28
N GLN A 74 9.57 11.24 2.12
CA GLN A 74 9.86 9.90 1.66
C GLN A 74 11.33 9.76 1.31
N GLY A 75 11.97 8.69 1.81
CA GLY A 75 13.31 8.30 1.42
C GLY A 75 13.38 7.73 0.00
N GLN A 76 14.53 7.18 -0.35
CA GLN A 76 14.70 6.55 -1.67
C GLN A 76 13.81 5.31 -1.82
N LEU A 77 13.24 5.14 -3.02
CA LEU A 77 12.53 3.92 -3.39
C LEU A 77 13.50 2.75 -3.50
N GLN A 78 13.28 1.73 -2.70
CA GLN A 78 14.01 0.46 -2.69
C GLN A 78 13.10 -0.68 -3.13
N LYS A 79 13.70 -1.77 -3.64
CA LYS A 79 12.95 -2.98 -4.00
C LYS A 79 12.23 -3.49 -2.76
N PHE A 80 10.99 -3.93 -2.91
CA PHE A 80 10.27 -4.56 -1.81
C PHE A 80 10.96 -5.87 -1.38
N ASP A 81 11.23 -5.95 -0.09
CA ASP A 81 11.74 -7.12 0.60
C ASP A 81 10.98 -7.26 1.92
N GLU A 82 10.15 -8.30 2.01
CA GLU A 82 9.27 -8.55 3.15
C GLU A 82 10.06 -8.77 4.44
N GLN A 83 11.20 -9.45 4.34
CA GLN A 83 12.05 -9.72 5.49
C GLN A 83 12.71 -8.44 5.98
N GLN A 84 13.24 -7.61 5.07
CA GLN A 84 13.82 -6.32 5.42
C GLN A 84 12.79 -5.40 6.10
N LEU A 85 11.56 -5.34 5.57
CA LEU A 85 10.49 -4.54 6.16
C LEU A 85 10.13 -5.03 7.56
N SER A 86 9.92 -6.35 7.71
CA SER A 86 9.54 -6.95 9.00
C SER A 86 10.62 -6.72 10.06
N GLN A 87 11.90 -6.95 9.71
CA GLN A 87 13.02 -6.69 10.60
C GLN A 87 13.15 -5.21 10.95
N GLY A 88 12.89 -4.31 10.00
CA GLY A 88 12.90 -2.87 10.22
C GLY A 88 11.83 -2.42 11.21
N LEU A 89 10.63 -2.97 11.13
CA LEU A 89 9.54 -2.71 12.08
C LEU A 89 9.84 -3.29 13.46
N GLU A 90 10.29 -4.54 13.53
CA GLU A 90 10.61 -5.22 14.81
C GLU A 90 11.78 -4.56 15.56
N SER A 91 12.78 -4.09 14.82
CA SER A 91 13.93 -3.39 15.40
C SER A 91 13.67 -1.92 15.72
N GLY A 92 12.54 -1.37 15.27
CA GLY A 92 12.24 0.06 15.37
C GLY A 92 13.04 0.94 14.42
N ALA A 93 13.71 0.39 13.39
CA ALA A 93 14.45 1.17 12.41
C ALA A 93 13.56 2.02 11.48
N ILE A 94 12.24 1.76 11.46
CA ILE A 94 11.24 2.49 10.67
C ILE A 94 10.40 3.38 11.59
N GLU A 95 11.06 4.34 12.26
CA GLU A 95 10.45 5.17 13.31
C GLU A 95 9.42 6.19 12.79
N LEU A 96 9.43 6.49 11.50
CA LEU A 96 8.56 7.49 10.86
C LEU A 96 7.58 6.85 9.87
N GLY A 97 7.49 5.53 9.88
CA GLY A 97 6.68 4.79 8.94
C GLY A 97 7.32 4.66 7.55
N PHE A 98 6.53 4.14 6.60
CA PHE A 98 6.98 3.81 5.26
C PHE A 98 5.84 3.93 4.25
N VAL A 99 6.17 3.87 2.97
CA VAL A 99 5.22 4.07 1.88
C VAL A 99 5.32 2.93 0.87
N PHE A 100 4.18 2.32 0.55
CA PHE A 100 4.05 1.47 -0.63
C PHE A 100 3.56 2.28 -1.82
N GLU A 101 4.25 2.18 -2.95
CA GLU A 101 3.79 2.76 -4.21
C GLU A 101 3.21 1.68 -5.13
N TYR A 102 1.97 1.88 -5.54
CA TYR A 102 1.28 1.03 -6.51
C TYR A 102 1.02 1.79 -7.80
N ARG A 103 1.46 1.19 -8.92
CA ARG A 103 1.26 1.72 -10.27
C ARG A 103 0.61 0.65 -11.13
N TYR A 104 -0.71 0.68 -11.22
CA TYR A 104 -1.47 -0.29 -12.01
C TYR A 104 -1.62 0.15 -13.46
N SER A 105 -1.93 1.43 -13.68
CA SER A 105 -2.06 2.01 -15.03
C SER A 105 -1.71 3.50 -15.05
N GLU A 106 -1.71 4.10 -16.23
CA GLU A 106 -1.59 5.56 -16.39
C GLU A 106 -2.74 6.34 -15.74
N LYS A 107 -3.83 5.67 -15.36
CA LYS A 107 -5.00 6.29 -14.71
C LYS A 107 -5.06 6.01 -13.21
N VAL A 108 -4.49 4.90 -12.77
CA VAL A 108 -4.55 4.46 -11.37
C VAL A 108 -3.15 4.20 -10.83
N SER A 109 -2.71 5.16 -10.02
CA SER A 109 -1.47 5.13 -9.27
C SER A 109 -1.73 5.74 -7.90
N PHE A 110 -1.35 5.06 -6.84
CA PHE A 110 -1.58 5.51 -5.47
C PHE A 110 -0.43 5.07 -4.55
N ALA A 111 -0.28 5.82 -3.46
CA ALA A 111 0.62 5.51 -2.38
C ALA A 111 -0.20 5.18 -1.13
N VAL A 112 0.32 4.23 -0.36
CA VAL A 112 -0.22 3.85 0.94
C VAL A 112 0.84 4.17 1.97
N ASP A 113 0.53 5.12 2.84
CA ASP A 113 1.39 5.52 3.95
C ASP A 113 1.07 4.66 5.15
N PHE A 114 2.11 4.13 5.76
CA PHE A 114 2.05 3.36 6.98
C PHE A 114 2.71 4.12 8.12
N ASP A 115 2.16 3.97 9.32
CA ASP A 115 2.79 4.42 10.56
C ASP A 115 3.98 3.51 10.94
N GLU A 116 4.65 3.86 12.04
CA GLU A 116 5.78 3.11 12.58
C GLU A 116 5.41 1.73 13.14
N GLN A 117 4.12 1.45 13.33
CA GLN A 117 3.61 0.12 13.67
C GLN A 117 3.22 -0.69 12.43
N GLY A 118 3.32 -0.11 11.24
CA GLY A 118 2.98 -0.75 9.98
C GLY A 118 1.48 -0.83 9.70
N ASN A 119 0.68 0.07 10.26
CA ASN A 119 -0.73 0.25 9.92
C ASN A 119 -0.93 1.41 8.95
N VAL A 120 -1.91 1.30 8.07
CA VAL A 120 -2.24 2.34 7.10
C VAL A 120 -2.63 3.63 7.84
N ALA A 121 -1.89 4.70 7.61
CA ALA A 121 -2.20 6.05 8.03
C ALA A 121 -3.07 6.75 6.96
N GLU A 122 -2.66 6.67 5.70
CA GLU A 122 -3.30 7.38 4.58
C GLU A 122 -3.19 6.57 3.27
N VAL A 123 -4.17 6.75 2.40
CA VAL A 123 -4.08 6.34 0.98
C VAL A 123 -4.22 7.59 0.13
N ARG A 124 -3.19 7.91 -0.65
CA ARG A 124 -3.18 9.11 -1.50
C ARG A 124 -2.97 8.76 -2.96
N ASP A 125 -3.63 9.50 -3.84
CA ASP A 125 -3.38 9.37 -5.26
C ASP A 125 -2.01 9.92 -5.62
N LEU A 126 -1.26 9.13 -6.38
CA LEU A 126 -0.06 9.64 -7.03
C LEU A 126 -0.49 10.36 -8.31
N MET A 127 0.19 11.47 -8.59
CA MET A 127 -0.09 12.25 -9.78
C MET A 127 0.22 11.40 -11.02
N THR A 128 -0.81 11.14 -11.82
CA THR A 128 -0.68 10.39 -13.07
C THR A 128 -0.57 11.33 -14.27
N MET A 129 -0.02 10.85 -15.39
CA MET A 129 0.08 11.64 -16.63
C MET A 129 -1.30 12.15 -17.08
N THR A 130 -2.38 11.38 -16.87
CA THR A 130 -3.74 11.81 -17.21
C THR A 130 -4.22 12.98 -16.33
N LYS A 131 -3.96 12.95 -15.01
CA LYS A 131 -4.29 14.07 -14.11
C LYS A 131 -3.48 15.35 -14.41
N LEU A 132 -2.27 15.21 -14.96
CA LEU A 132 -1.47 16.34 -15.42
C LEU A 132 -1.99 16.99 -16.71
N LEU A 133 -2.72 16.22 -17.54
CA LEU A 133 -3.24 16.67 -18.83
C LEU A 133 -4.68 17.22 -18.77
N GLY A 134 -5.36 17.09 -17.62
CA GLY A 134 -6.62 17.78 -17.34
C GLY A 134 -7.89 17.07 -17.81
N ASP A 135 -7.85 15.75 -17.99
CA ASP A 135 -9.03 14.93 -18.30
C ASP A 135 -9.88 14.59 -17.06
#